data_AF-A0AAW0WF45-F1
#
_entry.id   AF-A0AAW0WF45-F1
#
_cell.length_a   1.000
_cell.length_b   1.000
_cell.length_c   1.000
_cell.angle_alpha   90.00
_cell.angle_beta   90.00
_cell.angle_gamma   90.00
#
_symmetry.space_group_name_H-M   'P 1'
#
loop_
_entity.id
_entity.type
_entity.pdbx_description
1 polymer ?
#
loop_
_entity_poly.entity_id
_entity_poly.type
_entity_poly.pdbx_seq_one_letter_code
_entity_poly.pdbx_strand_id
1 'polypeptide(L)'
;MWSVGVITYVSLSGTFPFNEDEDINDQIQNAAFMYPPNPWKEISQEAIDLITNLLQVKQRKRLTVDKSLAHVWLQDYQCWCDLRDLEHKVGVRYITHESDDSRWATYRRPGDQVSPVTPVSLSPEADVLPAA
;
A
#
# COMPACT_ATOMS: atom_id res chain seq x y z
N MET A 1 9.49 -1.69 -1.52
CA MET A 1 8.30 -2.10 -2.32
C MET A 1 8.22 -3.59 -2.57
N TRP A 2 9.27 -4.28 -3.03
CA TRP A 2 9.20 -5.75 -3.20
C TRP A 2 8.74 -6.47 -1.92
N SER A 3 9.42 -6.20 -0.80
CA SER A 3 9.07 -6.78 0.50
C SER A 3 7.65 -6.43 0.93
N VAL A 4 7.13 -5.25 0.55
CA VAL A 4 5.74 -4.87 0.81
C VAL A 4 4.80 -5.80 0.05
N GLY A 5 5.06 -6.07 -1.24
CA GLY A 5 4.28 -7.04 -2.02
C GLY A 5 4.28 -8.44 -1.41
N VAL A 6 5.44 -8.91 -0.93
CA VAL A 6 5.55 -10.21 -0.24
C VAL A 6 4.74 -10.22 1.06
N ILE A 7 4.88 -9.18 1.89
CA ILE A 7 4.13 -9.06 3.14
C ILE A 7 2.62 -9.02 2.85
N THR A 8 2.17 -8.22 1.89
CA THR A 8 0.75 -8.15 1.50
C THR A 8 0.23 -9.49 1.01
N TYR A 9 1.00 -10.22 0.19
CA TYR A 9 0.64 -11.58 -0.24
C TYR A 9 0.41 -12.49 0.97
N VAL A 10 1.38 -12.56 1.89
CA VAL A 10 1.30 -13.40 3.09
C VAL A 10 0.14 -12.99 4.00
N SER A 11 -0.08 -11.68 4.18
CA SER A 11 -1.18 -11.17 5.01
C SER A 11 -2.56 -11.55 4.49
N LEU A 12 -2.72 -11.67 3.16
CA LEU A 12 -4.01 -12.02 2.56
C LEU A 12 -4.21 -13.53 2.41
N SER A 13 -3.15 -14.28 2.07
CA SER A 13 -3.28 -15.72 1.79
C SER A 13 -2.88 -16.64 2.94
N GLY A 14 -2.10 -16.14 3.90
CA GLY A 14 -1.45 -16.97 4.94
C GLY A 14 -0.32 -17.86 4.42
N THR A 15 0.10 -17.70 3.15
CA THR A 15 1.11 -18.53 2.49
C THR A 15 2.21 -17.68 1.87
N PHE A 16 3.40 -18.26 1.66
CA PHE A 16 4.46 -17.58 0.92
C PHE A 16 4.24 -17.64 -0.60
N PRO A 17 4.65 -16.62 -1.36
CA PRO A 17 4.51 -16.60 -2.82
C PRO A 17 5.57 -17.45 -3.55
N PHE A 18 6.43 -18.15 -2.81
CA PHE A 18 7.51 -18.99 -3.34
C PHE A 18 7.27 -20.44 -2.99
N ASN A 19 7.56 -21.34 -3.93
CA ASN A 19 7.66 -22.76 -3.69
C ASN A 19 9.00 -23.08 -3.02
N GLU A 20 8.98 -23.78 -1.88
CA GLU A 20 10.19 -24.17 -1.13
C GLU A 20 11.01 -25.25 -1.87
N ASP A 21 10.36 -26.02 -2.75
CA ASP A 21 11.00 -27.10 -3.51
C ASP A 21 11.73 -26.61 -4.78
N GLU A 22 11.65 -25.32 -5.11
CA GLU A 22 12.25 -24.70 -6.29
C GLU A 22 13.24 -23.60 -5.92
N ASP A 23 14.21 -23.31 -6.80
CA ASP A 23 15.15 -22.20 -6.56
C ASP A 23 14.39 -20.86 -6.52
N ILE A 24 14.45 -20.19 -5.37
CA ILE A 24 13.77 -18.92 -5.13
C ILE A 24 14.26 -17.85 -6.12
N ASN A 25 15.55 -17.84 -6.49
CA ASN A 25 16.07 -16.86 -7.44
C ASN A 25 15.43 -17.03 -8.82
N ASP A 26 15.22 -18.26 -9.26
CA ASP A 26 14.58 -18.55 -10.56
C ASP A 26 13.11 -18.13 -10.53
N GLN A 27 12.40 -18.41 -9.44
CA GLN A 27 11.01 -17.97 -9.26
C GLN A 27 10.87 -16.45 -9.27
N ILE A 28 11.81 -15.75 -8.61
CA ILE A 28 11.90 -14.28 -8.63
C ILE A 28 12.15 -13.79 -10.05
N GLN A 29 13.15 -14.34 -10.76
CA GLN A 29 13.52 -13.86 -12.09
C GLN A 29 12.43 -14.08 -13.14
N ASN A 30 11.69 -15.18 -13.01
CA ASN A 30 10.59 -15.54 -13.92
C ASN A 30 9.25 -14.89 -13.54
N ALA A 31 9.18 -14.19 -12.41
CA ALA A 31 7.93 -13.66 -11.85
C ALA A 31 6.82 -14.73 -11.73
N ALA A 32 7.21 -15.97 -11.44
CA ALA A 32 6.32 -17.13 -11.43
C ALA A 32 5.50 -17.21 -10.13
N PHE A 33 4.91 -16.09 -9.71
CA PHE A 33 4.03 -16.05 -8.55
C PHE A 33 2.69 -16.68 -8.90
N MET A 34 2.26 -17.63 -8.08
CA MET A 34 0.98 -18.29 -8.25
C MET A 34 -0.08 -17.70 -7.32
N TYR A 35 -1.31 -17.64 -7.79
CA TYR A 35 -2.48 -17.28 -7.00
C TYR A 35 -3.45 -18.48 -7.00
N PRO A 36 -3.17 -19.52 -6.19
CA PRO A 36 -4.00 -20.73 -6.19
C PRO A 36 -5.45 -20.40 -5.81
N PRO A 37 -6.48 -21.07 -6.39
CA PRO A 37 -7.88 -20.69 -6.19
C PRO A 37 -8.32 -20.58 -4.73
N ASN A 38 -7.72 -21.32 -3.81
CA ASN A 38 -7.95 -21.16 -2.38
C ASN A 38 -6.68 -20.59 -1.72
N PRO A 39 -6.74 -19.45 -1.00
CA PRO A 39 -7.90 -18.60 -0.71
C PRO A 39 -8.20 -17.52 -1.78
N TRP A 40 -7.41 -17.45 -2.86
CA TRP A 40 -7.41 -16.28 -3.76
C TRP A 40 -8.70 -16.04 -4.54
N LYS A 41 -9.62 -17.00 -4.64
CA LYS A 41 -10.97 -16.80 -5.20
C LYS A 41 -11.82 -15.82 -4.38
N GLU A 42 -11.51 -15.65 -3.09
CA GLU A 42 -12.25 -14.79 -2.15
C GLU A 42 -11.58 -13.43 -1.97
N ILE A 43 -10.34 -13.29 -2.45
CA ILE A 43 -9.56 -12.06 -2.39
C ILE A 43 -9.87 -11.22 -3.64
N SER A 44 -9.99 -9.91 -3.47
CA SER A 44 -10.38 -9.02 -4.58
C SER A 44 -9.31 -8.98 -5.69
N GLN A 45 -9.76 -8.80 -6.92
CA GLN A 45 -8.87 -8.75 -8.09
C GLN A 45 -7.95 -7.52 -8.01
N GLU A 46 -8.41 -6.43 -7.41
CA GLU A 46 -7.64 -5.22 -7.16
C GLU A 46 -6.48 -5.48 -6.18
N ALA A 47 -6.66 -6.37 -5.20
CA ALA A 47 -5.58 -6.77 -4.29
C ALA A 47 -4.48 -7.52 -5.04
N ILE A 48 -4.90 -8.49 -5.87
CA ILE A 48 -4.01 -9.29 -6.72
C ILE A 48 -3.26 -8.38 -7.70
N ASP A 49 -3.94 -7.41 -8.30
CA ASP A 49 -3.33 -6.43 -9.20
C ASP A 49 -2.28 -5.58 -8.49
N LEU A 50 -2.54 -5.07 -7.28
CA LEU A 50 -1.55 -4.34 -6.50
C LEU A 50 -0.31 -5.21 -6.24
N ILE A 51 -0.49 -6.44 -5.77
CA ILE A 51 0.62 -7.36 -5.47
C ILE A 51 1.43 -7.64 -6.74
N THR A 52 0.76 -7.92 -7.86
CA THR A 52 1.40 -8.19 -9.15
C THR A 52 2.27 -7.02 -9.59
N ASN A 53 1.81 -5.79 -9.37
CA ASN A 53 2.56 -4.58 -9.70
C ASN A 53 3.67 -4.24 -8.68
N LEU A 54 3.59 -4.74 -7.44
CA LEU A 54 4.64 -4.67 -6.42
C LEU A 54 5.75 -5.73 -6.62
N LEU A 55 5.39 -6.91 -7.13
CA LEU A 55 6.28 -8.05 -7.37
C LEU A 55 6.82 -8.07 -8.81
N GLN A 56 7.09 -6.90 -9.38
CA GLN A 56 7.76 -6.78 -10.67
C GLN A 56 9.28 -6.95 -10.54
N VAL A 57 9.84 -7.86 -11.34
CA VAL A 57 11.29 -8.15 -11.42
C VAL A 57 12.05 -6.91 -11.89
N LYS A 58 11.57 -6.31 -12.99
CA LYS A 58 12.12 -5.07 -13.52
C LYS A 58 11.72 -3.93 -12.59
N GLN A 59 12.69 -3.36 -11.87
CA GLN A 59 12.46 -2.26 -10.93
C GLN A 59 11.69 -1.08 -11.55
N ARG A 60 11.96 -0.74 -12.82
CA ARG A 60 11.24 0.35 -13.53
C ARG A 60 9.74 0.09 -13.74
N LYS A 61 9.31 -1.18 -13.73
CA LYS A 61 7.90 -1.57 -13.81
C LYS A 61 7.24 -1.68 -12.45
N ARG A 62 8.03 -1.78 -11.37
CA ARG A 62 7.55 -1.91 -10.00
C ARG A 62 6.91 -0.61 -9.54
N LEU A 63 5.76 -0.69 -8.86
CA LEU A 63 5.16 0.50 -8.27
C LEU A 63 6.08 1.12 -7.22
N THR A 64 6.13 2.45 -7.25
CA THR A 64 6.70 3.27 -6.19
C THR A 64 5.68 3.41 -5.05
N VAL A 65 6.12 3.94 -3.90
CA VAL A 65 5.23 4.20 -2.76
C VAL A 65 4.03 5.04 -3.19
N ASP A 66 4.25 6.16 -3.88
CA ASP A 66 3.17 7.07 -4.29
C ASP A 66 2.16 6.40 -5.23
N LYS A 67 2.66 5.61 -6.19
CA LYS A 67 1.79 4.88 -7.12
C LYS A 67 1.01 3.77 -6.42
N SER A 68 1.61 3.12 -5.43
CA SER A 68 0.94 2.11 -4.61
C SER A 68 -0.15 2.73 -3.74
N LEU A 69 0.13 3.86 -3.10
CA LEU A 69 -0.86 4.58 -2.30
C LEU A 69 -2.04 5.00 -3.17
N ALA A 70 -1.81 5.46 -4.40
CA ALA A 70 -2.86 5.84 -5.35
C ALA A 70 -3.60 4.65 -5.99
N HIS A 71 -3.20 3.41 -5.73
CA HIS A 71 -3.80 2.23 -6.33
C HIS A 71 -5.24 2.00 -5.83
N VAL A 72 -6.16 1.64 -6.73
CA VAL A 72 -7.60 1.53 -6.44
C VAL A 72 -7.93 0.66 -5.23
N TRP A 73 -7.15 -0.41 -4.99
CA TRP A 73 -7.32 -1.28 -3.82
C TRP A 73 -7.20 -0.55 -2.47
N LEU A 74 -6.40 0.53 -2.40
CA LEU A 74 -6.23 1.37 -1.21
C LEU A 74 -7.06 2.65 -1.25
N GLN A 75 -7.80 2.89 -2.34
CA GLN A 75 -8.65 4.08 -2.52
C GLN A 75 -10.08 3.78 -2.07
N ASP A 76 -10.24 3.48 -0.78
CA ASP A 76 -11.52 3.22 -0.13
C ASP A 76 -11.82 4.25 0.96
N TYR A 77 -13.11 4.59 1.12
CA TYR A 77 -13.55 5.58 2.10
C TYR A 77 -13.28 5.13 3.54
N GLN A 78 -13.51 3.85 3.87
CA GLN A 78 -13.25 3.34 5.21
C GLN A 78 -11.74 3.33 5.49
N CYS A 79 -10.93 2.92 4.52
CA CYS A 79 -9.46 3.00 4.63
C CYS A 79 -8.99 4.43 4.92
N TRP A 80 -9.56 5.42 4.22
CA TRP A 80 -9.28 6.83 4.50
C TRP A 80 -9.71 7.25 5.91
N CYS A 81 -10.90 6.87 6.39
CA CYS A 81 -11.34 7.14 7.76
C CYS A 81 -10.37 6.54 8.80
N ASP A 82 -9.97 5.28 8.62
CA ASP A 82 -9.07 4.58 9.54
C ASP A 82 -7.69 5.26 9.60
N LEU A 83 -7.19 5.75 8.45
CA LEU A 83 -5.96 6.53 8.38
C LEU A 83 -6.11 7.88 9.10
N ARG A 84 -7.24 8.58 8.94
CA ARG A 84 -7.51 9.84 9.62
C ARG A 84 -7.58 9.66 11.14
N ASP A 85 -8.19 8.58 11.60
CA ASP A 85 -8.25 8.24 13.02
C ASP A 85 -6.86 7.96 13.60
N LEU A 86 -6.01 7.26 12.84
CA LEU A 86 -4.61 7.04 13.22
C LEU A 86 -3.84 8.36 13.31
N GLU A 87 -3.93 9.21 12.28
CA GLU A 87 -3.26 10.52 12.25
C GLU A 87 -3.72 11.42 13.39
N HIS A 88 -5.00 11.38 13.74
CA HIS A 88 -5.54 12.12 14.89
C HIS A 88 -4.94 11.63 16.21
N LYS A 89 -4.85 10.31 16.42
CA LYS A 89 -4.24 9.72 17.62
C LYS A 89 -2.75 10.04 17.73
N VAL A 90 -2.05 10.14 16.60
CA VAL A 90 -0.62 10.48 16.57
C VAL A 90 -0.38 12.01 16.60
N GLY A 91 -1.42 12.80 16.32
CA GLY A 91 -1.37 14.27 16.30
C GLY A 91 -0.70 14.86 15.06
N VAL A 92 -0.43 14.06 14.03
CA VAL A 92 0.34 14.45 12.85
C VAL A 92 -0.21 13.77 11.59
N ARG A 93 -0.35 14.53 10.49
CA ARG A 93 -0.84 14.04 9.18
C ARG A 93 0.32 13.63 8.27
N TYR A 94 0.50 12.32 8.04
CA TYR A 94 1.63 11.75 7.30
C TYR A 94 1.28 11.26 5.89
N ILE A 95 0.13 10.60 5.74
CA ILE A 95 -0.21 9.84 4.53
C ILE A 95 -1.35 10.53 3.77
N THR A 96 -2.36 11.06 4.48
CA THR A 96 -3.48 11.74 3.83
C THR A 96 -3.16 13.20 3.52
N HIS A 97 -3.80 13.75 2.49
CA HIS A 97 -3.68 15.15 2.10
C HIS A 97 -5.03 15.89 2.26
N GLU A 98 -5.01 17.21 2.38
CA GLU A 98 -6.23 18.03 2.48
C GLU A 98 -7.17 17.88 1.26
N SER A 99 -6.60 17.59 0.09
CA SER A 99 -7.37 17.27 -1.10
C SER A 99 -8.18 15.97 -0.96
N ASP A 100 -7.72 15.02 -0.13
CA ASP A 100 -8.48 13.81 0.16
C ASP A 100 -9.73 14.11 0.98
N ASP A 101 -9.68 15.11 1.87
CA ASP A 101 -10.83 15.52 2.68
C ASP A 101 -11.97 15.99 1.78
N SER A 102 -11.64 16.80 0.77
CA SER A 102 -12.61 17.28 -0.22
C SER A 102 -13.19 16.13 -1.05
N ARG A 103 -12.34 15.18 -1.46
CA ARG A 103 -12.75 14.02 -2.25
C ARG A 103 -13.68 13.08 -1.48
N TRP A 104 -13.36 12.79 -0.23
CA TRP A 104 -14.07 11.81 0.59
C TRP A 104 -15.28 12.41 1.32
N ALA A 105 -15.41 13.72 1.40
CA ALA A 105 -16.59 14.40 1.98
C ALA A 105 -17.91 13.92 1.36
N THR A 106 -17.93 13.61 0.07
CA THR A 106 -19.13 13.11 -0.64
C THR A 106 -19.59 11.72 -0.18
N TYR A 107 -18.70 10.94 0.44
CA TYR A 107 -18.97 9.58 0.90
C TYR A 107 -19.27 9.49 2.40
N ARG A 108 -19.35 10.64 3.09
CA ARG A 108 -19.56 10.73 4.54
C ARG A 108 -20.87 10.08 4.98
N ARG A 109 -20.79 9.14 5.92
CA ARG A 109 -21.98 8.50 6.50
C ARG A 109 -22.50 9.32 7.69
N PRO A 110 -23.81 9.25 8.00
CA PRO A 110 -24.35 9.90 9.19
C PRO A 110 -23.67 9.36 10.47
N GLY A 111 -22.92 10.21 11.16
CA GLY A 111 -22.18 9.86 12.38
C GLY A 111 -20.65 9.91 12.25
N ASP A 112 -20.11 9.93 11.03
CA ASP A 112 -18.66 10.05 10.83
C ASP A 112 -18.20 11.48 11.18
N GLN A 113 -17.34 11.61 12.20
CA GLN A 113 -16.64 12.85 12.50
C GLN A 113 -15.18 12.74 12.11
N VAL A 114 -14.72 13.62 11.22
CA VAL A 114 -13.31 13.67 10.81
C VAL A 114 -12.65 14.81 11.56
N SER A 115 -11.80 14.49 12.53
CA SER A 115 -11.11 15.50 13.33
C SER A 115 -10.01 16.21 12.52
N PRO A 116 -9.79 17.52 12.73
CA PRO A 116 -8.65 18.21 12.13
C PRO A 116 -7.34 17.69 12.72
N VAL A 117 -6.29 17.63 11.89
CA VAL A 117 -4.93 17.22 12.29
C VAL A 117 -3.92 18.14 11.62
N THR A 118 -2.84 18.50 12.31
CA THR A 118 -1.81 19.39 11.78
C THR A 118 -0.98 18.67 10.69
N PRO A 119 -0.74 19.30 9.52
CA PRO A 119 0.17 18.78 8.51
C PRO A 119 1.59 18.58 9.06
N VAL A 120 2.31 17.57 8.59
CA VAL A 120 3.76 17.46 8.82
C VAL A 120 4.45 18.69 8.20
N SER A 121 5.13 19.48 9.03
CA SER A 121 6.08 20.47 8.54
C SER A 121 7.34 19.74 8.08
N LEU A 122 7.43 19.41 6.79
CA LEU A 122 8.67 18.88 6.20
C LEU A 122 9.70 20.03 6.20
N SER A 123 10.54 20.08 7.22
CA SER A 123 11.70 20.97 7.23
C SER A 123 12.63 20.56 6.07
N PRO A 124 13.09 21.50 5.22
CA PRO A 124 13.91 21.18 4.04
C PRO A 124 15.33 20.66 4.34
N GLU A 125 15.69 20.37 5.60
CA GLU A 125 17.07 20.04 6.00
C GLU A 125 17.43 18.54 5.92
N ALA A 126 16.50 17.66 5.54
CA ALA A 126 16.77 16.21 5.52
C ALA A 126 17.52 15.68 4.28
N ASP A 127 17.77 16.51 3.25
CA ASP A 127 18.40 16.10 1.99
C ASP A 127 19.87 16.52 1.82
N VAL A 128 20.52 17.06 2.85
CA VAL A 128 21.96 17.31 2.79
C VAL A 128 22.72 16.03 3.11
N LEU A 129 22.87 15.17 2.10
CA LEU A 129 23.91 14.15 2.09
C LEU A 129 25.27 14.84 2.26
N PRO A 130 26.15 14.41 3.19
CA PRO A 130 27.51 14.93 3.23
C PRO A 130 28.22 14.52 1.95
N ALA A 131 28.68 15.50 1.18
CA ALA A 131 29.59 15.27 0.06
C ALA A 131 30.88 14.64 0.61
N ALA A 132 31.15 13.41 0.18
CA ALA A 132 32.44 12.74 0.34
C ALA A 132 33.33 13.02 -0.89
#